data_AF-A0A7W7QVU4-F1
#
_entry.id   AF-A0A7W7QVU4-F1
#
_cell.length_a   1.000
_cell.length_b   1.000
_cell.length_c   1.000
_cell.angle_alpha   90.00
_cell.angle_beta   90.00
_cell.angle_gamma   90.00
#
_symmetry.space_group_name_H-M   'P 1'
#
loop_
_entity.id
_entity.type
_entity.pdbx_description
1 polymer ?
#
loop_
_entity_poly.entity_id
_entity_poly.type
_entity_poly.pdbx_seq_one_letter_code
_entity_poly.pdbx_strand_id
1 'polypeptide(L)'
;MDPGVIVGAAGALAGLLSTIYTARQARRAAQDQEAAAERAALRQVEQGAYQRASAFDVDTQMRMQAEIARQAEQIRTLQRQVARLTRQLTHVGLVPDIDDEEEHA
;
A
#
# COMPACT_ATOMS: atom_id res chain seq x y z
N MET A 1 -31.01 -47.08 50.97
CA MET A 1 -30.39 -46.75 49.66
C MET A 1 -29.05 -47.46 49.59
N ASP A 2 -28.80 -48.16 48.49
CA ASP A 2 -27.54 -48.90 48.30
C ASP A 2 -26.42 -47.92 47.91
N PRO A 3 -25.31 -47.84 48.67
CA PRO A 3 -24.20 -46.96 48.37
C PRO A 3 -23.61 -47.19 46.96
N GLY A 4 -23.72 -48.40 46.39
CA GLY A 4 -23.27 -48.68 45.03
C GLY A 4 -24.02 -47.91 43.94
N VAL A 5 -25.32 -47.67 44.15
CA VAL A 5 -26.17 -46.91 43.22
C VAL A 5 -25.85 -45.42 43.26
N ILE A 6 -25.52 -44.88 44.44
CA ILE A 6 -25.16 -43.48 44.63
C ILE A 6 -23.83 -43.15 43.95
N VAL A 7 -22.82 -44.03 44.09
CA VAL A 7 -21.52 -43.86 43.45
C VAL A 7 -21.63 -43.98 41.92
N GLY A 8 -22.41 -44.93 41.43
CA GLY A 8 -22.68 -45.09 39.99
C GLY A 8 -23.37 -43.86 39.38
N ALA A 9 -24.38 -43.31 40.06
CA ALA A 9 -25.08 -42.10 39.63
C ALA A 9 -24.17 -40.86 39.64
N ALA A 10 -23.32 -40.72 40.65
CA ALA A 10 -22.35 -39.62 40.73
C ALA A 10 -21.29 -39.69 39.61
N GLY A 11 -20.77 -40.89 39.31
CA GLY A 11 -19.82 -41.11 38.23
C GLY A 11 -20.40 -40.79 36.85
N ALA A 12 -21.65 -41.20 36.59
CA ALA A 12 -22.35 -40.93 35.33
C ALA A 12 -22.59 -39.42 35.12
N LEU A 13 -22.98 -38.70 36.18
CA LEU A 13 -23.16 -37.24 36.13
C LEU A 13 -21.84 -36.51 35.90
N ALA A 14 -20.75 -36.94 36.57
CA ALA A 14 -19.43 -36.36 36.36
C ALA A 14 -18.94 -36.53 34.91
N GLY A 15 -19.18 -37.71 34.31
CA GLY A 15 -18.88 -37.97 32.90
C GLY A 15 -19.64 -37.05 31.94
N LEU A 16 -20.95 -36.89 32.13
CA LEU A 16 -21.79 -36.02 31.31
C LEU A 16 -21.40 -34.53 31.43
N LEU A 17 -21.07 -34.06 32.64
CA LEU A 17 -20.63 -32.69 32.83
C LEU A 17 -19.29 -32.42 32.14
N SER A 18 -18.36 -33.39 32.19
CA SER A 18 -17.07 -33.31 31.50
C SER A 18 -17.23 -33.22 29.98
N THR A 19 -18.10 -34.03 29.38
CA THR A 19 -18.33 -34.00 27.92
C THR A 19 -19.02 -32.73 27.47
N ILE A 20 -19.97 -32.21 28.24
CA ILE A 20 -20.62 -30.92 27.95
C ILE A 20 -19.61 -29.77 28.03
N TYR A 21 -18.73 -29.79 29.04
CA TYR A 21 -17.68 -28.80 29.20
C TYR A 21 -16.69 -28.81 28.03
N THR A 22 -16.17 -29.99 27.66
CA THR A 22 -15.25 -30.13 26.51
C THR A 22 -15.91 -29.76 25.19
N ALA A 23 -17.18 -30.13 24.97
CA ALA A 23 -17.92 -29.74 23.77
C ALA A 23 -18.09 -28.22 23.66
N ARG A 24 -18.37 -27.52 24.76
CA ARG A 24 -18.44 -26.05 24.78
C ARG A 24 -17.08 -25.41 24.53
N GLN A 25 -16.01 -25.97 25.11
CA GLN A 25 -14.66 -25.45 24.92
C GLN A 25 -14.21 -25.62 23.46
N ALA A 26 -14.48 -26.77 22.85
CA ALA A 26 -14.17 -27.03 21.44
C ALA A 26 -14.90 -26.05 20.51
N ARG A 27 -16.17 -25.74 20.79
CA ARG A 27 -16.94 -24.74 20.02
C ARG A 27 -16.36 -23.34 20.14
N ARG A 28 -15.94 -22.93 21.34
CA ARG A 28 -15.29 -21.62 21.53
C ARG A 28 -13.95 -21.57 20.80
N ALA A 29 -13.13 -22.61 20.90
CA ALA A 29 -11.87 -22.70 20.18
C ALA A 29 -12.07 -22.65 18.65
N ALA A 30 -13.12 -23.31 18.13
CA ALA A 30 -13.47 -23.23 16.71
C ALA A 30 -13.88 -21.81 16.29
N GLN A 31 -14.71 -21.13 17.09
CA GLN A 31 -15.09 -19.73 16.84
C GLN A 31 -13.89 -18.78 16.90
N ASP A 32 -12.98 -18.98 17.85
CA ASP A 32 -11.75 -18.19 17.96
C ASP A 32 -10.82 -18.40 16.75
N GLN A 33 -10.76 -19.64 16.24
CA GLN A 33 -10.03 -19.95 15.00
C GLN A 33 -10.66 -19.30 13.77
N GLU A 34 -11.98 -19.35 13.63
CA GLU A 34 -12.71 -18.67 12.55
C GLU A 34 -12.48 -17.16 12.58
N ALA A 35 -12.61 -16.53 13.77
CA ALA A 35 -12.35 -15.11 13.93
C ALA A 35 -10.87 -14.76 13.66
N ALA A 36 -9.92 -15.63 14.03
CA ALA A 36 -8.52 -15.45 13.71
C ALA A 36 -8.26 -15.56 12.19
N ALA A 37 -8.89 -16.53 11.53
CA ALA A 37 -8.80 -16.72 10.08
C ALA A 37 -9.40 -15.52 9.32
N GLU A 38 -10.55 -15.00 9.76
CA GLU A 38 -11.16 -13.80 9.20
C GLU A 38 -10.24 -12.58 9.35
N ARG A 39 -9.67 -12.36 10.54
CA ARG A 39 -8.68 -11.28 10.76
C ARG A 39 -7.42 -11.45 9.92
N ALA A 40 -6.99 -12.67 9.66
CA ALA A 40 -5.85 -12.95 8.79
C ALA A 40 -6.18 -12.65 7.32
N ALA A 41 -7.38 -13.03 6.86
CA ALA A 41 -7.86 -12.72 5.52
C ALA A 41 -8.00 -11.21 5.30
N LEU A 42 -8.57 -10.47 6.24
CA LEU A 42 -8.67 -9.01 6.19
C LEU A 42 -7.28 -8.36 6.11
N ARG A 43 -6.34 -8.77 6.97
CA ARG A 43 -4.95 -8.29 6.91
C ARG A 43 -4.28 -8.57 5.57
N GLN A 44 -4.53 -9.73 4.97
CA GLN A 44 -3.99 -10.06 3.66
C GLN A 44 -4.57 -9.16 2.55
N VAL A 45 -5.87 -8.89 2.59
CA VAL A 45 -6.54 -7.97 1.65
C VAL A 45 -5.98 -6.55 1.80
N GLU A 46 -5.84 -6.07 3.04
CA GLU A 46 -5.24 -4.76 3.34
C GLU A 46 -3.80 -4.67 2.81
N GLN A 47 -2.95 -5.67 3.12
CA GLN A 47 -1.58 -5.72 2.61
C GLN A 47 -1.53 -5.73 1.08
N GLY A 48 -2.41 -6.49 0.42
CA GLY A 48 -2.51 -6.50 -1.03
C GLY A 48 -3.03 -5.19 -1.63
N ALA A 49 -3.87 -4.45 -0.91
CA ALA A 49 -4.29 -3.10 -1.31
C ALA A 49 -3.14 -2.10 -1.18
N TYR A 50 -2.41 -2.11 -0.05
CA TYR A 50 -1.23 -1.26 0.16
C TYR A 50 -0.14 -1.51 -0.89
N GLN A 51 0.18 -2.77 -1.19
CA GLN A 51 1.16 -3.12 -2.22
C GLN A 51 0.78 -2.61 -3.61
N ARG A 52 -0.51 -2.70 -3.98
CA ARG A 52 -0.99 -2.16 -5.26
C ARG A 52 -0.91 -0.64 -5.31
N ALA A 53 -1.30 0.03 -4.22
CA ALA A 53 -1.21 1.48 -4.12
C ALA A 53 0.25 1.95 -4.23
N SER A 54 1.20 1.28 -3.55
CA SER A 54 2.62 1.61 -3.65
C SER A 54 3.17 1.35 -5.05
N ALA A 55 2.79 0.25 -5.71
CA ALA A 55 3.24 -0.04 -7.07
C ALA A 55 2.72 1.00 -8.08
N PHE A 56 1.48 1.44 -7.92
CA PHE A 56 0.87 2.50 -8.75
C PHE A 56 1.56 3.85 -8.55
N ASP A 57 1.87 4.22 -7.31
CA ASP A 57 2.59 5.46 -6.99
C ASP A 57 3.99 5.46 -7.63
N VAL A 58 4.74 4.34 -7.52
CA VAL A 58 6.06 4.20 -8.15
C VAL A 58 6.00 4.33 -9.68
N ASP A 59 5.06 3.68 -10.36
CA ASP A 59 4.91 3.81 -11.83
C ASP A 59 4.58 5.25 -12.23
N THR A 60 3.67 5.91 -11.49
CA THR A 60 3.29 7.30 -11.75
C THR A 60 4.49 8.23 -11.57
N GLN A 61 5.26 8.05 -10.50
CA GLN A 61 6.48 8.81 -10.23
C GLN A 61 7.52 8.61 -11.34
N MET A 62 7.75 7.37 -11.80
CA MET A 62 8.69 7.10 -12.88
C MET A 62 8.29 7.79 -14.19
N ARG A 63 7.00 7.78 -14.54
CA ARG A 63 6.49 8.49 -15.73
C ARG A 63 6.70 10.00 -15.62
N MET A 64 6.41 10.58 -14.45
CA MET A 64 6.65 12.00 -14.21
C MET A 64 8.14 12.34 -14.33
N GLN A 65 9.03 11.54 -13.74
CA GLN A 65 10.49 11.76 -13.85
C GLN A 65 10.98 11.66 -15.29
N ALA A 66 10.46 10.69 -16.07
CA ALA A 66 10.78 10.58 -17.48
C ALA A 66 10.32 11.81 -18.28
N GLU A 67 9.14 12.34 -17.98
CA GLU A 67 8.64 13.57 -18.61
C GLU A 67 9.48 14.79 -18.26
N ILE A 68 9.82 14.97 -16.98
CA ILE A 68 10.71 16.04 -16.51
C ILE A 68 12.06 15.95 -17.21
N ALA A 69 12.64 14.75 -17.35
CA ALA A 69 13.90 14.56 -18.06
C ALA A 69 13.80 14.94 -19.54
N ARG A 70 12.69 14.58 -20.21
CA ARG A 70 12.43 14.97 -21.61
C ARG A 70 12.32 16.49 -21.74
N GLN A 71 11.55 17.14 -20.88
CA GLN A 71 11.40 18.59 -20.86
C GLN A 71 12.73 19.30 -20.59
N ALA A 72 13.53 18.80 -19.65
CA ALA A 72 14.85 19.35 -19.36
C ALA A 72 15.79 19.28 -20.58
N GLU A 73 15.75 18.19 -21.35
CA GLU A 73 16.56 18.09 -22.58
C GLU A 73 16.03 18.99 -23.72
N GLN A 74 14.72 19.17 -23.83
CA GLN A 74 14.11 20.14 -24.74
C GLN A 74 14.55 21.57 -24.40
N ILE A 75 14.50 21.96 -23.12
CA ILE A 75 14.95 23.27 -22.64
C ILE A 75 16.43 23.49 -22.97
N ARG A 76 17.31 22.53 -22.68
CA ARG A 76 18.75 22.62 -23.05
C ARG A 76 18.94 22.78 -24.55
N THR A 77 18.12 22.10 -25.35
CA THR A 77 18.18 22.20 -26.80
C THR A 77 17.76 23.59 -27.28
N LEU A 78 16.67 24.13 -26.75
CA LEU A 78 16.22 25.49 -27.04
C LEU A 78 17.26 26.53 -26.62
N GLN A 79 17.83 26.42 -25.41
CA GLN A 79 18.90 27.30 -24.95
C GLN A 79 20.11 27.29 -25.90
N ARG A 80 20.52 26.11 -26.39
CA ARG A 80 21.60 25.99 -27.38
C ARG A 80 21.24 26.64 -28.72
N GLN A 81 19.99 26.52 -29.17
CA GLN A 81 19.52 27.13 -30.40
C GLN A 81 19.49 28.66 -30.27
N VAL A 82 18.92 29.19 -29.20
CA VAL A 82 18.90 30.62 -28.89
C VAL A 82 20.32 31.16 -28.84
N ALA A 83 21.23 30.54 -28.09
CA ALA A 83 22.63 30.96 -28.02
C ALA A 83 23.36 30.90 -29.38
N ARG A 84 22.94 30.03 -30.30
CA ARG A 84 23.47 30.00 -31.68
C ARG A 84 22.92 31.15 -32.50
N LEU A 85 21.62 31.41 -32.44
CA LEU A 85 20.95 32.52 -33.11
C LEU A 85 21.51 33.87 -32.65
N THR A 86 21.63 34.10 -31.34
CA THR A 86 22.24 35.32 -30.78
C THR A 86 23.64 35.54 -31.33
N ARG A 87 24.49 34.49 -31.35
CA ARG A 87 25.85 34.60 -31.92
C ARG A 87 25.83 34.94 -33.41
N GLN A 88 24.90 34.39 -34.19
CA GLN A 88 24.76 34.71 -35.61
C GLN A 88 24.33 36.17 -35.81
N LEU A 89 23.37 36.66 -35.02
CA LEU A 89 22.91 38.05 -35.05
C LEU A 89 24.04 39.02 -34.69
N THR A 90 24.78 38.74 -33.62
CA THR A 90 25.95 39.55 -33.24
C THR A 90 27.03 39.54 -34.33
N HIS A 91 27.24 38.41 -35.00
CA HIS A 91 28.22 38.32 -36.09
C HIS A 91 27.86 39.22 -37.29
N VAL A 92 26.56 39.42 -37.58
CA VAL A 92 26.10 40.34 -38.63
C VAL A 92 25.92 41.78 -38.14
N GLY A 93 26.39 42.10 -36.92
CA GLY A 93 26.35 43.45 -36.35
C GLY A 93 25.01 43.86 -35.75
N LEU A 94 24.08 42.92 -35.57
CA LEU A 94 22.81 43.16 -34.89
C LEU A 94 22.95 42.87 -33.40
N VAL A 95 22.35 43.72 -32.55
CA VAL A 95 22.21 43.48 -31.11
C VAL A 95 20.82 42.89 -30.88
N PRO A 96 20.69 41.59 -30.53
CA PRO A 96 19.39 41.01 -30.22
C PRO A 96 18.83 41.65 -28.95
N ASP A 97 17.61 42.15 -29.06
CA ASP A 97 16.81 42.58 -27.91
C ASP A 97 16.20 41.33 -27.27
N ILE A 98 16.46 41.14 -25.98
CA ILE A 98 15.94 40.01 -25.20
C ILE A 98 15.15 40.65 -24.06
N ASP A 99 13.83 40.63 -24.18
CA ASP A 99 12.94 41.07 -23.11
C ASP A 99 13.01 40.07 -21.95
N ASP A 100 13.55 40.50 -20.82
CA ASP A 100 13.51 39.76 -19.56
C ASP A 100 12.10 39.88 -18.94
N GLU A 101 11.08 39.25 -19.53
CA GLU A 101 9.75 39.11 -18.92
C GLU A 101 9.77 38.08 -17.76
N GLU A 102 10.53 38.34 -16.69
CA GLU A 102 10.47 37.55 -15.44
C GLU A 102 10.44 38.39 -14.13
N GLU A 103 10.46 39.73 -14.16
CA GLU A 103 10.56 40.54 -12.92
C GLU A 103 9.23 40.83 -12.18
N HIS A 104 8.10 40.19 -12.54
CA HIS A 104 6.82 40.41 -11.83
C HIS A 104 6.05 39.10 -11.59
N ALA A 105 6.41 38.38 -10.52
CA ALA A 105 5.53 37.44 -9.83
C ALA A 105 5.75 37.52 -8.31
#